data_AF-A0A7X9LF25-F1
#
_entry.id   AF-A0A7X9LF25-F1
#
_cell.length_a   1.000
_cell.length_b   1.000
_cell.length_c   1.000
_cell.angle_alpha   90.00
_cell.angle_beta   90.00
_cell.angle_gamma   90.00
#
_symmetry.space_group_name_H-M   'P 1'
#
loop_
_entity.id
_entity.type
_entity.pdbx_description
1 polymer ?
#
loop_
_entity_poly.entity_id
_entity_poly.type
_entity_poly.pdbx_seq_one_letter_code
_entity_poly.pdbx_strand_id
1 'polypeptide(L)'
;LDLLESTKEGRNINRHYYTKEEIAQEVERPIVKALLKLFTYRNQSEAFDLDGGIEVETPDEATIIIKRHNKAGSHVAQAEINLKALTYSVTENHQTVTFE
;
A
#
# COMPACT_ATOMS: atom_id res chain seq x y z
N LEU A 1 -6.31 -11.39 24.43
CA LEU A 1 -5.87 -12.80 24.25
C LEU A 1 -7.03 -13.79 24.46
N ASP A 2 -8.19 -13.30 24.89
CA ASP A 2 -9.32 -14.08 25.38
C ASP A 2 -9.99 -14.99 24.33
N LEU A 3 -9.91 -14.64 23.04
CA LEU A 3 -10.46 -15.46 21.94
C LEU A 3 -9.59 -16.67 21.56
N LEU A 4 -8.27 -16.61 21.80
CA LEU A 4 -7.35 -17.71 21.50
C LEU A 4 -7.47 -18.82 22.54
N GLU A 5 -7.54 -18.43 23.82
CA GLU A 5 -7.64 -19.35 24.95
C GLU A 5 -9.00 -20.04 25.02
N SER A 6 -10.08 -19.39 24.56
CA SER A 6 -11.43 -19.94 24.57
C SER A 6 -11.75 -20.90 23.41
N THR A 7 -11.12 -20.72 22.25
CA THR A 7 -11.46 -21.50 21.03
C THR A 7 -10.48 -22.63 20.71
N LYS A 8 -9.27 -22.62 21.29
CA LYS A 8 -8.14 -23.51 20.95
C LYS A 8 -7.76 -23.51 19.45
N GLU A 9 -8.27 -22.58 18.66
CA GLU A 9 -7.89 -22.40 17.26
C GLU A 9 -6.91 -21.23 17.14
N GLY A 10 -5.63 -21.55 16.95
CA GLY A 10 -4.55 -20.58 16.77
C GLY A 10 -4.78 -19.52 15.68
N ARG A 11 -5.68 -19.80 14.73
CA ARG A 11 -6.03 -18.90 13.61
C ARG A 11 -6.83 -17.67 14.04
N ASN A 12 -7.48 -17.71 15.20
CA ASN A 12 -8.34 -16.62 15.65
C ASN A 12 -7.56 -15.35 16.02
N ILE A 13 -6.22 -15.42 16.15
CA ILE A 13 -5.38 -14.22 16.27
C ILE A 13 -5.55 -13.23 15.10
N ASN A 14 -5.87 -13.71 13.89
CA ASN A 14 -6.00 -12.89 12.67
C ASN A 14 -7.45 -12.89 12.13
N ARG A 15 -8.44 -13.18 12.99
CA ARG A 15 -9.87 -13.21 12.64
C ARG A 15 -10.70 -12.39 13.65
N HIS A 16 -10.19 -11.23 14.02
CA HIS A 16 -10.89 -10.32 14.93
C HIS A 16 -12.21 -9.85 14.32
N TYR A 17 -13.28 -9.92 15.10
CA TYR A 17 -14.61 -9.47 14.69
C TYR A 17 -14.77 -8.01 15.06
N TYR A 18 -14.56 -7.13 14.08
CA TYR A 18 -14.71 -5.69 14.26
C TYR A 18 -16.18 -5.28 14.40
N THR A 19 -16.49 -4.44 15.39
CA THR A 19 -17.79 -3.76 15.48
C THR A 19 -17.79 -2.48 14.64
N LYS A 20 -18.97 -1.88 14.40
CA LYS A 20 -19.05 -0.61 13.65
C LYS A 20 -18.37 0.53 14.41
N GLU A 21 -18.48 0.53 15.73
CA GLU A 21 -17.88 1.52 16.61
C GLU A 21 -16.35 1.40 16.61
N GLU A 22 -15.83 0.17 16.63
CA GLU A 22 -14.40 -0.09 16.50
C GLU A 22 -13.87 0.36 15.14
N ILE A 23 -14.57 0.03 14.05
CA ILE A 23 -14.19 0.51 12.70
C ILE A 23 -14.14 2.04 12.67
N ALA A 24 -15.15 2.72 13.22
CA ALA A 24 -15.20 4.17 13.24
C ALA A 24 -14.02 4.80 14.00
N GLN A 25 -13.44 4.10 14.98
CA GLN A 25 -12.23 4.53 15.67
C GLN A 25 -10.96 4.18 14.88
N GLU A 26 -10.90 2.96 14.32
CA GLU A 26 -9.73 2.45 13.60
C GLU A 26 -9.43 3.26 12.33
N VAL A 27 -10.47 3.69 11.59
CA VAL A 27 -10.30 4.53 10.39
C VAL A 27 -9.71 5.90 10.68
N GLU A 28 -9.76 6.36 11.94
CA GLU A 28 -9.17 7.63 12.34
C GLU A 28 -7.65 7.56 12.56
N ARG A 29 -7.11 6.34 12.73
CA ARG A 29 -5.68 6.11 12.93
C ARG A 29 -4.89 6.64 11.72
N PRO A 30 -3.78 7.38 11.93
CA PRO A 30 -3.00 7.95 10.83
C PRO A 30 -2.57 6.92 9.78
N ILE A 31 -2.15 5.74 10.21
CA ILE A 31 -1.76 4.66 9.29
C ILE A 31 -2.92 4.14 8.45
N VAL A 32 -4.14 4.05 9.00
CA VAL A 32 -5.32 3.58 8.26
C VAL A 32 -5.74 4.63 7.24
N LYS A 33 -5.74 5.92 7.62
CA LYS A 33 -5.94 7.04 6.68
C LYS A 33 -4.95 7.01 5.53
N ALA A 34 -3.68 6.75 5.83
CA ALA A 34 -2.65 6.66 4.80
C ALA A 34 -2.87 5.48 3.85
N LEU A 35 -3.26 4.31 4.37
CA LEU A 35 -3.63 3.17 3.54
C LEU A 35 -4.84 3.46 2.65
N LEU A 36 -5.87 4.13 3.17
CA LEU A 36 -7.04 4.53 2.38
C LEU A 36 -6.69 5.51 1.26
N LYS A 37 -5.80 6.48 1.53
CA LYS A 37 -5.26 7.40 0.51
C LYS A 37 -4.47 6.63 -0.55
N LEU A 38 -3.60 5.71 -0.16
CA LEU A 38 -2.84 4.84 -1.06
C LEU A 38 -3.76 3.99 -1.95
N PHE A 39 -4.80 3.38 -1.38
CA PHE A 39 -5.76 2.57 -2.14
C PHE A 39 -6.59 3.42 -3.10
N THR A 40 -7.01 4.61 -2.67
CA THR A 40 -7.73 5.56 -3.53
C THR A 40 -6.86 5.99 -4.71
N TYR A 41 -5.61 6.38 -4.44
CA TYR A 41 -4.61 6.69 -5.45
C TYR A 41 -4.42 5.54 -6.46
N ARG A 42 -4.16 4.32 -5.96
CA ARG A 42 -3.98 3.11 -6.77
C ARG A 42 -5.18 2.80 -7.66
N ASN A 43 -6.39 3.11 -7.21
CA ASN A 43 -7.63 2.85 -7.95
C ASN A 43 -7.96 3.94 -8.97
N GLN A 44 -7.39 5.14 -8.84
CA GLN A 44 -7.72 6.29 -9.68
C GLN A 44 -6.63 6.64 -10.69
N SER A 45 -5.37 6.33 -10.41
CA SER A 45 -4.26 6.62 -11.32
C SER A 45 -4.32 5.75 -12.57
N GLU A 46 -4.24 6.39 -13.73
CA GLU A 46 -4.17 5.71 -15.03
C GLU A 46 -2.89 4.89 -15.18
N ALA A 47 -1.80 5.21 -14.47
CA ALA A 47 -0.56 4.44 -14.52
C ALA A 47 -0.77 2.96 -14.14
N PHE A 48 -1.87 2.63 -13.46
CA PHE A 48 -2.21 1.28 -13.07
C PHE A 48 -3.24 0.56 -13.95
N ASP A 49 -3.51 1.08 -15.16
CA ASP A 49 -4.37 0.39 -16.14
C ASP A 49 -3.89 -1.05 -16.40
N LEU A 50 -4.84 -1.94 -16.71
CA LEU A 50 -4.61 -3.38 -16.88
C LEU A 50 -3.84 -3.68 -18.17
N ASP A 51 -3.97 -2.84 -19.20
CA ASP A 51 -3.23 -2.96 -20.46
C ASP A 51 -1.85 -2.26 -20.43
N GLY A 52 -1.52 -1.65 -19.29
CA GLY A 52 -0.24 -1.02 -19.01
C GLY A 52 0.88 -2.00 -18.64
N GLY A 53 2.06 -1.45 -18.38
CA GLY A 53 3.28 -2.19 -18.05
C GLY A 53 3.66 -2.13 -16.58
N ILE A 54 4.57 -3.03 -16.19
CA ILE A 54 5.31 -2.97 -14.92
C ILE A 54 6.78 -3.26 -15.20
N GLU A 55 7.65 -2.44 -14.64
CA GLU A 55 9.10 -2.62 -14.63
C GLU A 55 9.56 -2.67 -13.17
N VAL A 56 10.49 -3.57 -12.86
CA VAL A 56 11.02 -3.74 -11.51
C VAL A 56 12.53 -3.82 -11.59
N GLU A 57 13.19 -3.01 -10.76
CA GLU A 57 14.65 -2.97 -10.64
C GLU A 57 15.06 -3.11 -9.17
N THR A 58 16.21 -3.74 -8.96
CA THR A 58 16.87 -3.84 -7.64
C THR A 58 18.29 -3.30 -7.78
N PRO A 59 18.48 -1.97 -7.75
CA PRO A 59 19.79 -1.36 -8.04
C PRO A 59 20.86 -1.72 -7.00
N ASP A 60 20.44 -2.12 -5.79
CA ASP A 60 21.29 -2.62 -4.73
C ASP A 60 20.54 -3.65 -3.86
N GLU A 61 21.19 -4.17 -2.82
CA GLU A 61 20.62 -5.21 -1.92
C GLU A 61 19.42 -4.74 -1.07
N ALA A 62 19.25 -3.43 -0.89
CA ALA A 62 18.23 -2.85 -0.02
C ALA A 62 17.09 -2.15 -0.79
N THR A 63 17.32 -1.76 -2.05
CA THR A 63 16.42 -0.90 -2.80
C THR A 63 15.63 -1.67 -3.85
N ILE A 64 14.32 -1.43 -3.91
CA ILE A 64 13.42 -1.91 -4.97
C ILE A 64 12.79 -0.69 -5.63
N ILE A 65 12.90 -0.60 -6.95
CA ILE A 65 12.20 0.40 -7.76
C ILE A 65 11.13 -0.33 -8.56
N ILE A 66 9.88 0.10 -8.40
CA ILE A 66 8.73 -0.42 -9.17
C ILE A 66 8.17 0.73 -9.98
N LYS A 67 8.13 0.57 -11.30
CA LYS A 67 7.52 1.53 -12.22
C LYS A 67 6.30 0.90 -12.89
N ARG A 68 5.19 1.62 -12.86
CA ARG A 68 3.93 1.31 -13.54
C ARG A 68 3.65 2.38 -14.57
N HIS A 69 3.15 2.00 -15.73
CA HIS A 69 2.74 2.93 -16.76
C HIS A 69 1.50 2.43 -17.50
N ASN A 70 0.63 3.34 -17.94
CA ASN A 70 -0.47 2.98 -18.83
C ASN A 70 0.06 2.56 -20.21
N LYS A 71 -0.75 1.91 -21.04
CA LYS A 71 -0.33 1.43 -22.36
C LYS A 71 0.30 2.50 -23.27
N ALA A 72 -0.16 3.75 -23.14
CA ALA A 72 0.35 4.88 -23.92
C ALA A 72 1.69 5.44 -23.39
N GLY A 73 2.10 5.08 -22.18
CA GLY A 73 3.26 5.66 -21.50
C GLY A 73 3.07 7.12 -21.05
N SER A 74 1.86 7.64 -21.10
CA SER A 74 1.54 9.05 -20.74
C SER A 74 1.38 9.27 -19.23
N HIS A 75 1.10 8.19 -18.49
CA HIS A 75 1.01 8.20 -17.04
C HIS A 75 1.98 7.18 -16.49
N VAL A 76 2.92 7.64 -15.65
CA VAL A 76 3.98 6.83 -15.08
C VAL A 76 4.03 7.05 -13.58
N ALA A 77 3.75 6.00 -12.82
CA ALA A 77 3.92 5.96 -11.38
C ALA A 77 5.17 5.17 -11.03
N GLN A 78 5.99 5.67 -10.12
CA GLN A 78 7.19 5.00 -9.63
C GLN A 78 7.19 4.98 -8.11
N ALA A 79 7.47 3.82 -7.53
CA ALA A 79 7.77 3.66 -6.12
C ALA A 79 9.23 3.24 -5.96
N GLU A 80 9.97 3.96 -5.12
CA GLU A 80 11.30 3.57 -4.67
C GLU A 80 11.21 3.19 -3.19
N ILE A 81 11.62 1.96 -2.86
CA ILE A 81 11.46 1.36 -1.53
C ILE A 81 12.84 0.95 -1.05
N ASN A 82 13.25 1.42 0.13
CA ASN A 82 14.48 1.00 0.78
C ASN A 82 14.17 0.15 2.02
N LEU A 83 14.45 -1.16 1.92
CA LEU A 83 14.16 -2.15 2.95
C LEU A 83 15.08 -2.03 4.18
N LYS A 84 16.28 -1.47 4.02
CA LYS A 84 17.21 -1.26 5.13
C LYS A 84 16.85 -0.03 5.96
N ALA A 85 16.47 1.06 5.30
CA ALA A 85 16.03 2.30 5.93
C ALA A 85 14.55 2.26 6.36
N LEU A 86 13.78 1.29 5.87
CA LEU A 86 12.32 1.19 6.05
C LEU A 86 11.58 2.43 5.53
N THR A 87 12.08 3.00 4.42
CA THR A 87 11.52 4.20 3.79
C THR A 87 11.00 3.90 2.40
N TYR A 88 10.13 4.76 1.90
CA TYR A 88 9.71 4.73 0.51
C TYR A 88 9.47 6.15 -0.02
N SER A 89 9.50 6.32 -1.34
CA SER A 89 8.98 7.50 -2.02
C SER A 89 8.12 7.07 -3.22
N VAL A 90 7.09 7.86 -3.53
CA VAL A 90 6.23 7.63 -4.70
C VAL A 90 6.15 8.90 -5.52
N THR A 91 6.28 8.75 -6.84
CA THR A 91 6.07 9.82 -7.80
C THR A 91 5.11 9.39 -8.89
N GLU A 92 4.28 10.30 -9.39
CA GLU A 92 3.54 10.12 -10.64
C GLU A 92 3.82 11.29 -11.58
N ASN A 93 4.24 11.00 -12.81
CA ASN A 93 4.62 12.02 -13.80
C ASN A 93 5.61 13.06 -13.23
N HIS A 94 6.60 12.57 -12.47
CA HIS A 94 7.63 13.36 -11.77
C HIS A 94 7.12 14.25 -10.61
N GLN A 95 5.86 14.11 -10.20
CA GLN A 95 5.31 14.78 -9.02
C GLN A 95 5.26 13.82 -7.83
N THR A 96 5.73 14.25 -6.67
CA THR A 96 5.67 13.45 -5.44
C THR A 96 4.22 13.22 -5.03
N VAL A 97 3.90 11.96 -4.71
CA VAL A 97 2.62 11.56 -4.13
C VAL A 97 2.84 11.24 -2.66
N THR A 98 2.03 11.84 -1.78
CA THR A 98 2.08 11.59 -0.34
C THR A 98 0.78 10.95 0.13
N PHE A 99 0.89 10.09 1.15
CA PHE A 99 -0.25 9.40 1.75
C PHE A 99 -0.49 9.81 3.21
N GLU A 100 0.29 10.73 3.76
CA GLU A 100 0.07 11.27 5.11
C GLU A 100 -1.19 12.13 5.18
#